data_AF-W6NBS8-F1
#
_entry.id   AF-W6NBS8-F1
#
_cell.length_a   1.000
_cell.length_b   1.000
_cell.length_c   1.000
_cell.angle_alpha   90.00
_cell.angle_beta   90.00
_cell.angle_gamma   90.00
#
_symmetry.space_group_name_H-M   'P 1'
#
loop_
_entity.id
_entity.type
_entity.pdbx_description
1 polymer ?
#
loop_
_entity_poly.entity_id
_entity_poly.type
_entity_poly.pdbx_seq_one_letter_code
_entity_poly.pdbx_strand_id
1 'polypeptide(L)'
;MSNTLRLVPHVHWIAVEDANYTVPYVEDILRRTMHSYTYVAARTPEGYPKRGWYQRTTALQLLRNNTVSVMKNYKEGVVYFGDDDNAYDTRLFTDYIRKVKKLGMWAVGLSGGTPVESPEVMNGTVVGYKVKWGPKRKFAVDMAGFAINLNFILKFVQKKLFKPVQFKQWHDFSTTAVFGKSCRSGFGAPEPCFLEDMGFSQDDIEPFGLDEEMAPKVCQ
;
A
#
# COMPACT_ATOMS: atom_id res chain seq x y z
N MET A 1 16.22 -4.22 -3.94
CA MET A 1 15.32 -4.25 -2.77
C MET A 1 15.98 -4.66 -1.45
N SER A 2 16.52 -5.88 -1.30
CA SER A 2 17.05 -6.39 -0.01
C SER A 2 18.14 -5.50 0.63
N ASN A 3 19.11 -5.04 -0.16
CA ASN A 3 20.15 -4.11 0.30
C ASN A 3 19.57 -2.78 0.80
N THR A 4 18.57 -2.23 0.11
CA THR A 4 17.87 -1.00 0.54
C THR A 4 17.16 -1.21 1.86
N LEU A 5 16.33 -2.27 1.96
CA LEU A 5 15.54 -2.52 3.15
C LEU A 5 16.43 -2.75 4.37
N ARG A 6 17.59 -3.40 4.23
CA ARG A 6 18.56 -3.58 5.31
C ARG A 6 18.99 -2.26 5.98
N LEU A 7 18.95 -1.13 5.26
CA LEU A 7 19.29 0.19 5.78
C LEU A 7 18.13 0.85 6.54
N VAL A 8 16.92 0.31 6.43
CA VAL A 8 15.71 0.84 7.06
C VAL A 8 15.42 0.03 8.33
N PRO A 9 15.46 0.61 9.54
CA PRO A 9 15.16 -0.12 10.76
C PRO A 9 13.68 -0.51 10.83
N HIS A 10 13.31 -1.49 11.65
CA HIS A 10 11.91 -1.79 12.05
C HIS A 10 10.98 -2.05 10.85
N VAL A 11 11.44 -2.91 9.95
CA VAL A 11 10.68 -3.41 8.80
C VAL A 11 10.29 -4.86 9.08
N HIS A 12 9.05 -5.22 8.76
CA HIS A 12 8.64 -6.61 8.63
C HIS A 12 8.34 -6.89 7.16
N TRP A 13 9.14 -7.76 6.52
CA TRP A 13 9.00 -8.04 5.09
C TRP A 13 8.06 -9.23 4.87
N ILE A 14 6.87 -8.99 4.33
CA ILE A 14 5.98 -10.05 3.84
C ILE A 14 6.32 -10.31 2.37
N ALA A 15 6.97 -11.44 2.09
CA ALA A 15 7.29 -11.89 0.75
C ALA A 15 6.33 -13.01 0.34
N VAL A 16 5.66 -12.84 -0.79
CA VAL A 16 4.71 -13.82 -1.33
C VAL A 16 5.17 -14.24 -2.72
N GLU A 17 5.66 -15.47 -2.83
CA GLU A 17 6.12 -16.05 -4.10
C GLU A 17 4.93 -16.50 -4.96
N ASP A 18 4.89 -16.12 -6.23
CA ASP A 18 3.89 -16.63 -7.19
C ASP A 18 4.24 -18.04 -7.66
N ALA A 19 4.14 -19.00 -6.73
CA ALA A 19 4.45 -20.41 -6.94
C ALA A 19 3.57 -21.30 -6.05
N ASN A 20 3.62 -22.62 -6.27
CA ASN A 20 2.93 -23.59 -5.42
C ASN A 20 3.68 -23.83 -4.08
N TYR A 21 4.98 -23.60 -4.07
CA TYR A 21 5.87 -23.85 -2.94
C TYR A 21 6.91 -22.75 -2.88
N THR A 22 7.43 -22.49 -1.68
CA THR A 22 8.52 -21.53 -1.48
C THR A 22 9.84 -22.10 -1.97
N VAL A 23 10.71 -21.25 -2.50
CA VAL A 23 12.04 -21.66 -2.91
C VAL A 23 13.13 -21.25 -1.90
N PRO A 24 14.03 -22.16 -1.48
CA PRO A 24 15.02 -21.88 -0.43
C PRO A 24 15.96 -20.71 -0.71
N TYR A 25 16.36 -20.48 -1.97
CA TYR A 25 17.28 -19.38 -2.29
C TYR A 25 16.66 -18.00 -2.05
N VAL A 26 15.34 -17.87 -2.21
CA VAL A 26 14.62 -16.61 -1.92
C VAL A 26 14.60 -16.39 -0.41
N GLU A 27 14.35 -17.45 0.37
CA GLU A 27 14.37 -17.36 1.83
C GLU A 27 15.76 -16.97 2.35
N ASP A 28 16.83 -17.49 1.76
CA ASP A 28 18.19 -17.09 2.11
C ASP A 28 18.46 -15.61 1.86
N ILE A 29 17.85 -15.00 0.84
CA ILE A 29 17.92 -13.54 0.61
C ILE A 29 17.20 -12.80 1.74
N LEU A 30 16.01 -13.26 2.14
CA LEU A 30 15.25 -12.65 3.23
C LEU A 30 16.02 -12.72 4.55
N ARG A 31 16.60 -13.88 4.88
CA ARG A 31 17.42 -14.09 6.09
C ARG A 31 18.61 -13.12 6.16
N ARG A 32 19.25 -12.84 5.02
CA ARG A 32 20.40 -11.91 4.94
C ARG A 32 20.04 -10.44 5.19
N THR A 33 18.75 -10.08 5.14
CA THR A 33 18.32 -8.70 5.45
C THR A 33 18.36 -8.38 6.94
N MET A 34 18.40 -9.39 7.81
CA MET A 34 18.30 -9.25 9.27
C MET A 34 16.97 -8.64 9.75
N HIS A 35 15.96 -8.53 8.88
CA HIS A 35 14.62 -8.11 9.24
C HIS A 35 13.75 -9.28 9.65
N SER A 36 12.69 -8.99 10.41
CA SER A 36 11.61 -9.96 10.57
C SER A 36 10.92 -10.13 9.21
N TYR A 37 10.58 -11.36 8.85
CA TYR A 37 9.91 -11.63 7.58
C TYR A 37 8.82 -12.69 7.73
N THR A 38 7.87 -12.68 6.80
CA THR A 38 6.93 -13.77 6.57
C THR A 38 7.08 -14.18 5.12
N TYR A 39 7.36 -15.45 4.87
CA TYR A 39 7.59 -15.95 3.53
C TYR A 39 6.62 -17.09 3.21
N VAL A 40 5.82 -16.91 2.15
CA VAL A 40 4.81 -17.87 1.72
C VAL A 40 4.79 -17.98 0.20
N ALA A 41 4.21 -19.06 -0.31
CA ALA A 41 3.93 -19.24 -1.73
C ALA A 41 2.41 -19.20 -1.97
N ALA A 42 2.00 -18.45 -3.00
CA ALA A 42 0.62 -18.32 -3.40
C ALA A 42 0.54 -18.16 -4.92
N ARG A 43 0.34 -19.28 -5.61
CA ARG A 43 0.17 -19.33 -7.06
C ARG A 43 -1.06 -18.54 -7.49
N THR A 44 -0.90 -17.67 -8.48
CA THR A 44 -1.99 -16.92 -9.12
C THR A 44 -3.06 -17.88 -9.66
N PRO A 45 -4.30 -17.85 -9.12
CA PRO A 45 -5.40 -18.67 -9.60
C PRO A 45 -5.91 -18.19 -10.95
N GLU A 46 -6.65 -19.07 -11.65
CA GLU A 46 -7.26 -18.71 -12.91
C GLU A 46 -8.24 -17.52 -12.79
N GLY A 47 -8.16 -16.62 -13.77
CA GLY A 47 -8.94 -15.39 -13.84
C GLY A 47 -8.40 -14.23 -13.02
N TYR A 48 -7.34 -14.41 -12.23
CA TYR A 48 -6.60 -13.27 -11.67
C TYR A 48 -5.66 -12.67 -12.71
N PRO A 49 -5.49 -11.34 -12.73
CA PRO A 49 -4.42 -10.72 -13.49
C PRO A 49 -3.06 -11.21 -12.98
N LYS A 50 -2.16 -11.46 -13.92
CA LYS A 50 -0.73 -11.61 -13.62
C LYS A 50 -0.20 -10.25 -13.14
N ARG A 51 0.94 -10.21 -12.43
CA ARG A 51 1.57 -9.03 -11.78
C ARG A 51 1.19 -8.81 -10.31
N GLY A 52 1.17 -9.87 -9.50
CA GLY A 52 1.18 -9.72 -8.05
C GLY A 52 -0.18 -9.43 -7.40
N TRP A 53 -1.29 -9.38 -8.15
CA TRP A 53 -2.60 -8.99 -7.57
C TRP A 53 -3.04 -9.97 -6.48
N TYR A 54 -2.98 -11.27 -6.79
CA TYR A 54 -3.33 -12.30 -5.85
C TYR A 54 -2.35 -12.34 -4.67
N GLN A 55 -1.06 -12.15 -4.93
CA GLN A 55 0.00 -12.16 -3.93
C GLN A 55 -0.18 -11.02 -2.91
N ARG A 56 -0.52 -9.81 -3.37
CA ARG A 56 -0.86 -8.68 -2.48
C ARG A 56 -2.11 -8.98 -1.65
N THR A 57 -3.12 -9.63 -2.22
CA THR A 57 -4.31 -10.09 -1.48
C THR A 57 -3.94 -11.12 -0.40
N THR A 58 -3.09 -12.10 -0.72
CA THR A 58 -2.59 -13.09 0.24
C THR A 58 -1.82 -12.41 1.37
N ALA A 59 -0.96 -11.42 1.06
CA ALA A 59 -0.23 -10.66 2.06
C ALA A 59 -1.17 -9.92 3.03
N LEU A 60 -2.24 -9.30 2.52
CA LEU A 60 -3.26 -8.63 3.34
C LEU A 60 -3.99 -9.62 4.25
N GLN A 61 -4.36 -10.80 3.74
CA GLN A 61 -5.01 -11.84 4.55
C GLN A 61 -4.08 -12.37 5.65
N LEU A 62 -2.81 -12.63 5.32
CA LEU A 62 -1.81 -13.04 6.29
C LEU A 62 -1.61 -11.99 7.38
N LEU A 63 -1.51 -10.72 7.00
CA LEU A 63 -1.35 -9.61 7.92
C LEU A 63 -2.54 -9.49 8.87
N ARG A 64 -3.77 -9.58 8.36
CA ARG A 64 -5.01 -9.54 9.15
C ARG A 64 -5.09 -10.73 10.12
N ASN A 65 -4.72 -11.93 9.68
CA ASN A 65 -4.79 -13.14 10.51
C ASN A 65 -3.64 -13.25 11.53
N ASN A 66 -2.50 -12.62 11.26
CA ASN A 66 -1.28 -12.77 12.07
C ASN A 66 -0.77 -11.43 12.62
N THR A 67 -1.64 -10.44 12.81
CA THR A 67 -1.25 -9.08 13.21
C THR A 67 -0.38 -9.08 14.46
N VAL A 68 -0.73 -9.86 15.49
CA VAL A 68 0.04 -9.94 16.75
C VAL A 68 1.47 -10.42 16.49
N SER A 69 1.65 -11.42 15.62
CA SER A 69 2.97 -11.98 15.28
C SER A 69 3.82 -10.99 14.47
N VAL A 70 3.19 -10.30 13.50
CA VAL A 70 3.85 -9.29 12.66
C VAL A 70 4.25 -8.05 13.47
N MET A 71 3.34 -7.56 14.33
CA MET A 71 3.55 -6.33 15.11
C MET A 71 4.41 -6.54 16.36
N LYS A 72 4.46 -7.75 16.91
CA LYS A 72 5.19 -8.05 18.16
C LYS A 72 4.78 -7.03 19.26
N ASN A 73 5.69 -6.13 19.64
CA ASN A 73 5.48 -5.12 20.68
C ASN A 73 5.24 -3.70 20.10
N TYR A 74 5.22 -3.54 18.78
CA TYR A 74 4.96 -2.25 18.13
C TYR A 74 3.47 -1.90 18.22
N LYS A 75 3.17 -0.63 18.48
CA LYS A 75 1.80 -0.11 18.62
C LYS A 75 1.21 0.45 17.33
N GLU A 76 2.07 0.90 16.42
CA GLU A 76 1.69 1.51 15.15
C GLU A 76 2.48 0.87 14.02
N GLY A 77 1.83 0.74 12.86
CA GLY A 77 2.41 0.16 11.66
C GLY A 77 1.82 0.81 10.42
N VAL A 78 2.54 0.71 9.30
CA VAL A 78 2.11 1.19 7.99
C VAL A 78 2.38 0.08 6.99
N VAL A 79 1.42 -0.15 6.09
CA VAL A 79 1.50 -1.13 5.01
C VAL A 79 1.89 -0.40 3.73
N TYR A 80 2.97 -0.88 3.10
CA TYR A 80 3.46 -0.42 1.82
C TYR A 80 3.61 -1.59 0.85
N PHE A 81 3.15 -1.42 -0.39
CA PHE A 81 3.27 -2.43 -1.44
C PHE A 81 4.50 -2.13 -2.28
N GLY A 82 5.59 -2.86 -2.01
CA GLY A 82 6.85 -2.70 -2.76
C GLY A 82 7.06 -3.85 -3.74
N ASP A 83 6.92 -3.57 -5.04
CA ASP A 83 7.27 -4.50 -6.11
C ASP A 83 8.80 -4.73 -6.17
N ASP A 84 9.24 -5.90 -6.61
CA ASP A 84 10.61 -6.38 -6.48
C ASP A 84 11.59 -5.81 -7.51
N ASP A 85 11.08 -5.27 -8.60
CA ASP A 85 11.80 -4.64 -9.71
C ASP A 85 11.96 -3.11 -9.58
N ASN A 86 11.28 -2.50 -8.61
CA ASN A 86 11.36 -1.06 -8.35
C ASN A 86 12.64 -0.65 -7.60
N ALA A 87 13.01 0.62 -7.78
CA ALA A 87 14.09 1.27 -7.05
C ALA A 87 13.54 2.14 -5.91
N TYR A 88 14.11 1.99 -4.71
CA TYR A 88 13.63 2.69 -3.52
C TYR A 88 14.76 3.44 -2.83
N ASP A 89 14.51 4.72 -2.57
CA ASP A 89 15.35 5.54 -1.69
C ASP A 89 14.98 5.25 -0.23
N THR A 90 15.96 5.20 0.68
CA THR A 90 15.70 4.96 2.10
C THR A 90 14.83 6.05 2.72
N ARG A 91 14.89 7.29 2.20
CA ARG A 91 14.07 8.44 2.61
C ARG A 91 12.58 8.19 2.42
N LEU A 92 12.19 7.39 1.43
CA LEU A 92 10.80 6.98 1.25
C LEU A 92 10.26 6.30 2.52
N PHE A 93 11.06 5.44 3.13
CA PHE A 93 10.67 4.71 4.33
C PHE A 93 10.79 5.56 5.60
N THR A 94 11.84 6.38 5.72
CA THR A 94 12.08 7.17 6.94
C THR A 94 11.23 8.44 7.00
N ASP A 95 11.08 9.12 5.87
CA ASP A 95 10.55 10.47 5.83
C ASP A 95 9.07 10.49 5.45
N TYR A 96 8.60 9.50 4.67
CA TYR A 96 7.21 9.41 4.18
C TYR A 96 6.45 8.26 4.83
N ILE A 97 6.72 7.00 4.47
CA ILE A 97 5.93 5.82 4.86
C ILE A 97 5.72 5.76 6.38
N ARG A 98 6.76 5.98 7.18
CA ARG A 98 6.66 5.92 8.65
C ARG A 98 5.75 6.99 9.27
N LYS A 99 5.52 8.10 8.56
CA LYS A 99 4.74 9.23 9.07
C LYS A 99 3.26 9.16 8.70
N VAL A 100 2.87 8.22 7.82
CA VAL A 100 1.49 8.04 7.34
C VAL A 100 0.54 7.74 8.50
N LYS A 101 -0.48 8.61 8.68
CA LYS A 101 -1.50 8.46 9.73
C LYS A 101 -2.76 7.78 9.20
N LYS A 102 -3.10 7.96 7.93
CA LYS A 102 -4.25 7.34 7.26
C LYS A 102 -3.89 6.76 5.90
N LEU A 103 -3.79 7.60 4.86
CA LEU A 103 -3.47 7.22 3.49
C LEU A 103 -2.43 8.20 2.95
N GLY A 104 -1.16 7.81 2.92
CA GLY A 104 -0.08 8.64 2.40
C GLY A 104 0.06 8.47 0.89
N MET A 105 0.28 9.56 0.16
CA MET A 105 0.58 9.52 -1.28
C MET A 105 1.74 10.43 -1.67
N TRP A 106 2.50 10.04 -2.69
CA TRP A 106 3.64 10.79 -3.21
C TRP A 106 3.83 10.54 -4.71
N ALA A 107 4.75 11.29 -5.32
CA ALA A 107 5.12 11.14 -6.72
C ALA A 107 5.91 9.84 -6.98
N VAL A 108 5.69 9.24 -8.15
CA VAL A 108 6.40 8.04 -8.61
C VAL A 108 7.11 8.38 -9.92
N GLY A 109 8.42 8.10 -9.98
CA GLY A 109 9.22 8.29 -11.19
C GLY A 109 9.05 7.13 -12.16
N LEU A 110 9.16 7.42 -13.46
CA LEU A 110 9.11 6.45 -14.57
C LEU A 110 7.84 5.56 -14.57
N SER A 111 6.71 6.10 -14.13
CA SER A 111 5.40 5.42 -14.10
C SER A 111 4.52 5.85 -15.28
N GLY A 112 3.59 4.99 -15.70
CA GLY A 112 2.51 5.37 -16.63
C GLY A 112 2.95 5.92 -18.00
N GLY A 113 4.21 5.70 -18.38
CA GLY A 113 4.80 6.25 -19.61
C GLY A 113 5.16 7.74 -19.52
N THR A 114 5.37 8.28 -18.31
CA THR A 114 5.89 9.63 -18.05
C THR A 114 7.13 9.60 -17.16
N PRO A 115 7.96 10.67 -17.17
CA PRO A 115 9.08 10.77 -16.24
C PRO A 115 8.66 10.75 -14.77
N VAL A 116 7.50 11.33 -14.45
CA VAL A 116 6.90 11.39 -13.12
C VAL A 116 5.38 11.35 -13.24
N GLU A 117 4.74 10.62 -12.35
CA GLU A 117 3.30 10.72 -12.03
C GLU A 117 3.17 11.21 -10.59
N SER A 118 2.28 12.18 -10.32
CA SER A 118 2.16 12.76 -8.97
C SER A 118 0.73 13.14 -8.60
N PRO A 119 0.39 13.15 -7.30
CA PRO A 119 -0.78 13.90 -6.86
C PRO A 119 -0.60 15.38 -7.19
N GLU A 120 -1.69 16.04 -7.54
CA GLU A 120 -1.77 17.50 -7.61
C GLU A 120 -2.31 18.00 -6.27
N VAL A 121 -1.54 18.88 -5.61
CA VAL A 121 -1.85 19.35 -4.26
C VAL A 121 -2.08 20.86 -4.28
N MET A 122 -3.19 21.29 -3.69
CA MET A 122 -3.48 22.70 -3.42
C MET A 122 -3.82 22.85 -1.94
N ASN A 123 -3.16 23.79 -1.26
CA ASN A 123 -3.36 24.08 0.17
C ASN A 123 -3.26 22.84 1.08
N GLY A 124 -2.33 21.92 0.77
CA GLY A 124 -2.12 20.68 1.54
C GLY A 124 -3.10 19.55 1.23
N THR A 125 -4.07 19.76 0.34
CA THR A 125 -5.07 18.75 -0.04
C THR A 125 -4.84 18.28 -1.48
N VAL A 126 -5.00 16.98 -1.73
CA VAL A 126 -4.98 16.44 -3.09
C VAL A 126 -6.24 16.87 -3.83
N VAL A 127 -6.09 17.52 -4.96
CA VAL A 127 -7.19 18.04 -5.80
C VAL A 127 -7.29 17.35 -7.15
N GLY A 128 -6.25 16.63 -7.54
CA GLY A 128 -6.17 15.91 -8.80
C GLY A 128 -4.88 15.11 -8.90
N TYR A 129 -4.52 14.71 -10.13
CA TYR A 129 -3.31 13.94 -10.40
C TYR A 129 -2.69 14.37 -11.72
N LYS A 130 -1.36 14.54 -11.72
CA LYS A 130 -0.56 14.77 -12.92
C LYS A 130 -0.12 13.43 -13.49
N VAL A 131 -1.00 12.81 -14.28
CA VAL A 131 -0.75 11.51 -14.94
C VAL A 131 -1.10 11.58 -16.42
N LYS A 132 -0.46 10.71 -17.22
CA LYS A 132 -0.83 10.54 -18.63
C LYS A 132 -1.90 9.47 -18.82
N TRP A 133 -1.81 8.37 -18.07
CA TRP A 133 -2.72 7.23 -18.22
C TRP A 133 -3.82 7.23 -17.16
N GLY A 134 -5.06 7.07 -17.63
CA GLY A 134 -6.25 7.00 -16.77
C GLY A 134 -6.41 8.19 -15.82
N PRO A 135 -6.34 9.46 -16.27
CA PRO A 135 -6.45 10.64 -15.38
C PRO A 135 -7.83 10.78 -14.73
N LYS A 136 -8.86 10.09 -15.27
CA LYS A 136 -10.22 10.08 -14.70
C LYS A 136 -10.41 9.07 -13.57
N ARG A 137 -9.37 8.30 -13.21
CA ARG A 137 -9.42 7.40 -12.04
C ARG A 137 -9.54 8.26 -10.78
N LYS A 138 -10.40 7.84 -9.85
CA LYS A 138 -10.56 8.51 -8.55
C LYS A 138 -9.24 8.56 -7.77
N PHE A 139 -8.46 7.49 -7.86
CA PHE A 139 -7.09 7.42 -7.35
C PHE A 139 -6.15 7.16 -8.52
N ALA A 140 -5.70 8.20 -9.22
CA ALA A 140 -4.78 8.05 -10.33
C ALA A 140 -3.32 7.98 -9.84
N VAL A 141 -3.01 6.91 -9.13
CA VAL A 141 -1.69 6.62 -8.52
C VAL A 141 -1.21 5.24 -8.95
N ASP A 142 0.10 5.04 -8.92
CA ASP A 142 0.75 3.74 -9.07
C ASP A 142 0.83 3.00 -7.71
N MET A 143 1.00 1.68 -7.73
CA MET A 143 1.13 0.86 -6.52
C MET A 143 2.24 1.35 -5.57
N ALA A 144 3.37 1.82 -6.11
CA ALA A 144 4.49 2.31 -5.33
C ALA A 144 4.27 3.73 -4.76
N GLY A 145 3.19 4.41 -5.16
CA GLY A 145 2.91 5.81 -4.86
C GLY A 145 2.09 6.06 -3.60
N PHE A 146 1.73 5.02 -2.85
CA PHE A 146 0.94 5.19 -1.62
C PHE A 146 1.31 4.18 -0.53
N ALA A 147 0.98 4.53 0.72
CA ALA A 147 0.96 3.60 1.84
C ALA A 147 -0.24 3.85 2.76
N ILE A 148 -0.63 2.84 3.52
CA ILE A 148 -1.84 2.87 4.34
C ILE A 148 -1.48 2.54 5.79
N ASN A 149 -1.96 3.34 6.73
CA ASN A 149 -1.78 3.04 8.13
C ASN A 149 -2.47 1.71 8.49
N LEU A 150 -1.75 0.84 9.20
CA LEU A 150 -2.20 -0.53 9.51
C LEU A 150 -3.56 -0.54 10.21
N ASN A 151 -3.86 0.44 11.05
CA ASN A 151 -5.16 0.51 11.72
C ASN A 151 -6.32 0.60 10.73
N PHE A 152 -6.13 1.17 9.54
CA PHE A 152 -7.16 1.21 8.51
C PHE A 152 -7.23 -0.11 7.72
N ILE A 153 -6.10 -0.79 7.50
CA ILE A 153 -6.05 -2.17 6.94
C ILE A 153 -6.73 -3.18 7.88
N LEU A 154 -6.77 -2.89 9.17
CA LEU A 154 -7.41 -3.72 10.20
C LEU A 154 -8.79 -3.22 10.62
N LYS A 155 -9.27 -2.06 10.17
CA LYS A 155 -10.60 -1.52 10.50
C LYS A 155 -11.64 -1.94 9.47
N PHE A 156 -12.88 -2.09 9.91
CA PHE A 156 -14.02 -2.35 9.05
C PHE A 156 -14.58 -1.06 8.43
N VAL A 157 -14.87 -1.07 7.13
CA VAL A 157 -15.76 -0.07 6.50
C VAL A 157 -17.18 -0.57 6.68
N GLN A 158 -17.90 -0.04 7.68
CA GLN A 158 -19.34 -0.29 7.80
C GLN A 158 -20.09 0.44 6.67
N LYS A 159 -20.24 -0.21 5.50
CA LYS A 159 -21.30 0.18 4.58
C LYS A 159 -22.65 -0.21 5.23
N LYS A 160 -23.33 0.80 5.80
CA LYS A 160 -24.75 0.83 6.21
C LYS A 160 -25.52 -0.51 6.05
N LEU A 161 -25.36 -1.43 6.99
CA LEU A 161 -26.42 -2.40 7.28
C LEU A 161 -26.80 -2.23 8.75
N PHE A 162 -28.00 -1.69 8.94
CA PHE A 162 -28.70 -1.66 10.22
C PHE A 162 -28.80 -3.08 10.81
N LYS A 163 -28.24 -3.30 12.01
CA LYS A 163 -28.96 -3.66 13.26
C LYS A 163 -27.99 -3.96 14.42
N PRO A 164 -28.44 -3.79 15.67
CA PRO A 164 -27.57 -3.75 16.84
C PRO A 164 -27.37 -5.11 17.51
N VAL A 165 -26.24 -5.22 18.22
CA VAL A 165 -26.05 -5.76 19.59
C VAL A 165 -24.76 -6.59 19.69
N GLN A 166 -23.86 -6.03 20.51
CA GLN A 166 -22.84 -6.63 21.39
C GLN A 166 -22.26 -8.00 21.03
N PHE A 167 -20.95 -8.05 20.77
CA PHE A 167 -20.00 -8.80 21.61
C PHE A 167 -18.60 -8.22 21.47
N LYS A 168 -17.96 -8.02 22.62
CA LYS A 168 -16.65 -7.40 22.81
C LYS A 168 -15.59 -8.50 22.67
N GLN A 169 -15.00 -8.63 21.49
CA GLN A 169 -13.77 -9.40 21.28
C GLN A 169 -12.99 -8.75 20.15
N TRP A 170 -11.73 -8.37 20.40
CA TRP A 170 -10.84 -7.66 19.47
C TRP A 170 -10.43 -8.48 18.22
N HIS A 171 -11.16 -9.56 17.90
CA HIS A 171 -10.75 -10.56 16.91
C HIS A 171 -11.48 -10.50 15.54
N ASP A 172 -12.55 -9.70 15.38
CA ASP A 172 -13.45 -9.88 14.21
C ASP A 172 -13.66 -8.67 13.27
N PHE A 173 -12.75 -7.68 13.21
CA PHE A 173 -13.07 -6.42 12.50
C PHE A 173 -12.08 -5.93 11.44
N SER A 174 -11.42 -6.82 10.70
CA SER A 174 -10.63 -6.43 9.54
C SER A 174 -11.49 -6.11 8.30
N THR A 175 -11.14 -5.07 7.54
CA THR A 175 -11.67 -4.85 6.19
C THR A 175 -11.52 -6.10 5.31
N THR A 176 -12.49 -6.33 4.43
CA THR A 176 -12.46 -7.42 3.43
C THR A 176 -11.90 -6.94 2.09
N ALA A 177 -11.44 -5.69 1.99
CA ALA A 177 -10.87 -5.14 0.75
C ALA A 177 -9.64 -5.96 0.33
N VAL A 178 -9.60 -6.27 -0.95
CA VAL A 178 -8.59 -7.11 -1.61
C VAL A 178 -8.36 -6.59 -3.02
N PHE A 179 -7.26 -7.00 -3.64
CA PHE A 179 -7.05 -6.78 -5.06
C PHE A 179 -7.83 -7.86 -5.83
N GLY A 180 -9.07 -7.55 -6.24
CA GLY A 180 -9.98 -8.50 -6.91
C GLY A 180 -9.54 -8.90 -8.33
N LYS A 181 -10.28 -9.77 -9.02
CA LYS A 181 -9.90 -10.27 -10.36
C LYS A 181 -9.92 -9.21 -11.48
N SER A 182 -10.55 -8.07 -11.24
CA SER A 182 -10.62 -6.99 -12.21
C SER A 182 -10.88 -5.67 -11.50
N CYS A 183 -10.44 -4.57 -12.07
CA CYS A 183 -10.78 -3.24 -11.59
C CYS A 183 -11.26 -2.36 -12.74
N ARG A 184 -12.58 -2.14 -12.82
CA ARG A 184 -13.18 -1.32 -13.90
C ARG A 184 -12.96 0.17 -13.67
N SER A 185 -13.14 0.66 -12.44
CA SER A 185 -12.90 2.08 -12.10
C SER A 185 -11.44 2.48 -12.26
N GLY A 186 -10.53 1.51 -12.17
CA GLY A 186 -9.10 1.70 -12.40
C GLY A 186 -8.61 1.44 -13.81
N PHE A 187 -9.49 1.23 -14.80
CA PHE A 187 -9.09 0.91 -16.18
C PHE A 187 -8.13 -0.28 -16.30
N GLY A 188 -8.28 -1.27 -15.42
CA GLY A 188 -7.39 -2.43 -15.37
C GLY A 188 -6.20 -2.28 -14.43
N ALA A 189 -6.02 -1.14 -13.78
CA ALA A 189 -5.08 -0.97 -12.67
C ALA A 189 -5.78 -1.26 -11.32
N PRO A 190 -5.15 -1.97 -10.38
CA PRO A 190 -5.81 -2.48 -9.17
C PRO A 190 -6.01 -1.45 -8.05
N GLU A 191 -5.17 -0.41 -8.01
CA GLU A 191 -5.07 0.57 -6.92
C GLU A 191 -6.39 1.28 -6.66
N PRO A 192 -7.12 1.79 -7.67
CA PRO A 192 -8.33 2.57 -7.44
C PRO A 192 -9.43 1.74 -6.78
N CYS A 193 -9.67 0.51 -7.24
CA CYS A 193 -10.67 -0.35 -6.64
C CYS A 193 -10.30 -0.73 -5.22
N PHE A 194 -9.03 -1.06 -4.97
CA PHE A 194 -8.59 -1.39 -3.62
C PHE A 194 -8.79 -0.22 -2.65
N LEU A 195 -8.37 1.00 -3.02
CA LEU A 195 -8.53 2.19 -2.18
C LEU A 195 -10.00 2.58 -1.99
N GLU A 196 -10.84 2.41 -3.03
CA GLU A 196 -12.29 2.61 -2.94
C GLU A 196 -12.97 1.57 -2.03
N ASP A 197 -12.59 0.29 -2.13
CA ASP A 197 -13.12 -0.79 -1.29
C ASP A 197 -12.66 -0.67 0.17
N MET A 198 -11.47 -0.09 0.38
CA MET A 198 -10.98 0.35 1.69
C MET A 198 -11.77 1.54 2.25
N GLY A 199 -12.70 2.13 1.47
CA GLY A 199 -13.58 3.21 1.90
C GLY A 199 -12.94 4.59 1.87
N PHE A 200 -11.77 4.74 1.24
CA PHE A 200 -11.09 6.04 1.18
C PHE A 200 -11.76 6.99 0.19
N SER A 201 -11.69 8.28 0.52
CA SER A 201 -11.93 9.40 -0.39
C SER A 201 -10.62 10.16 -0.67
N GLN A 202 -10.69 11.14 -1.57
CA GLN A 202 -9.55 11.99 -1.88
C GLN A 202 -9.14 12.88 -0.69
N ASP A 203 -10.10 13.26 0.15
CA ASP A 203 -9.88 14.06 1.36
C ASP A 203 -9.12 13.29 2.46
N ASP A 204 -9.03 11.97 2.34
CA ASP A 204 -8.28 11.13 3.27
C ASP A 204 -6.78 11.08 2.97
N ILE A 205 -6.35 11.64 1.83
CA ILE A 205 -4.97 11.56 1.36
C ILE A 205 -4.09 12.59 2.08
N GLU A 206 -3.00 12.10 2.66
CA GLU A 206 -1.87 12.86 3.18
C GLU A 206 -0.80 12.94 2.08
N PRO A 207 -0.58 14.10 1.43
CA PRO A 207 0.47 14.21 0.43
C PRO A 207 1.86 14.33 1.06
N PHE A 208 2.84 13.64 0.48
CA PHE A 208 4.25 13.67 0.88
C PHE A 208 5.15 14.08 -0.30
N GLY A 209 6.34 14.58 0.01
CA GLY A 209 7.35 14.96 -0.99
C GLY A 209 6.99 16.23 -1.77
N LEU A 210 6.29 17.16 -1.13
CA LEU A 210 6.06 18.50 -1.65
C LEU A 210 7.20 19.42 -1.20
N ASP A 211 7.79 20.14 -2.14
CA ASP A 211 8.72 21.21 -1.81
C ASP A 211 7.91 22.43 -1.31
N GLU A 212 8.07 22.79 -0.03
CA GLU A 212 7.42 23.98 0.55
C GLU A 212 7.80 25.28 -0.18
N GLU A 213 8.93 25.29 -0.89
CA GLU A 213 9.45 26.46 -1.62
C GLU A 213 8.79 26.72 -3.00
N MET A 214 7.95 25.82 -3.50
CA MET A 214 7.25 26.00 -4.79
C MET A 214 5.79 26.44 -4.65
N ALA A 215 5.29 26.70 -3.43
CA ALA A 215 4.04 27.42 -3.27
C ALA A 215 4.19 28.79 -3.94
N PRO A 216 3.27 29.21 -4.85
CA PRO A 216 3.36 30.52 -5.45
C PRO A 216 3.37 31.54 -4.32
N LYS A 217 4.50 32.24 -4.15
CA LYS A 217 4.55 33.45 -3.34
C LYS A 217 3.47 34.34 -3.91
N VAL A 218 2.40 34.54 -3.15
CA VAL A 218 1.37 35.53 -3.46
C VAL A 218 2.14 36.83 -3.67
N CYS A 219 2.17 37.32 -4.91
CA CYS A 219 2.69 38.65 -5.19
C CYS A 219 1.82 39.62 -4.39
N GLN A 220 2.39 40.17 -3.31
CA GLN A 220 1.83 41.32 -2.61
C GLN A 220 2.08 42.58 -3.43
#